data_AF-A0A2W6V6H1-F1
#
_entry.id   AF-A0A2W6V6H1-F1
#
_cell.length_a   1.000
_cell.length_b   1.000
_cell.length_c   1.000
_cell.angle_alpha   90.00
_cell.angle_beta   90.00
_cell.angle_gamma   90.00
#
_symmetry.space_group_name_H-M   'P 1'
#
loop_
_entity.id
_entity.type
_entity.pdbx_description
1 polymer ?
#
loop_
_entity_poly.entity_id
_entity_poly.type
_entity_poly.pdbx_seq_one_letter_code
_entity_poly.pdbx_strand_id
1 'polypeptide(L)'
;MTDASDAERDAWVEWRRMDDAPDGEIEDDFAPVDLTVAITQLLVRGETRDEIARRLRISRADVDMRIADATALAEAEALIEREWIVREKLRDLTRQASALDLPTYETTRLSLLLDLAKIELGLISWTRRRAASA
;
A
#
# COMPACT_ATOMS: atom_id res chain seq x y z
N MET A 1 -35.07 58.58 -9.51
CA MET A 1 -33.71 58.10 -9.14
C MET A 1 -33.85 56.81 -8.34
N THR A 2 -34.23 55.73 -9.01
CA THR A 2 -34.42 54.38 -8.45
C THR A 2 -34.37 53.45 -9.65
N ASP A 3 -33.17 53.06 -10.07
CA ASP A 3 -32.97 52.14 -11.21
C ASP A 3 -31.76 51.20 -10.99
N ALA A 4 -30.73 51.65 -10.25
CA ALA A 4 -29.58 50.80 -9.92
C ALA A 4 -29.90 49.68 -8.91
N SER A 5 -30.84 49.92 -7.99
CA SER A 5 -31.22 48.95 -6.95
C SER A 5 -32.04 47.78 -7.47
N ASP A 6 -32.79 47.97 -8.56
CA ASP A 6 -33.67 46.94 -9.10
C ASP A 6 -32.88 46.00 -10.01
N ALA A 7 -31.91 46.52 -10.78
CA ALA A 7 -30.99 45.71 -11.59
C ALA A 7 -30.10 44.79 -10.74
N GLU A 8 -29.58 45.28 -9.60
CA GLU A 8 -28.79 44.46 -8.67
C GLU A 8 -29.63 43.37 -8.00
N ARG A 9 -30.89 43.68 -7.69
CA ARG A 9 -31.82 42.74 -7.07
C ARG A 9 -32.28 41.67 -8.06
N ASP A 10 -32.52 42.05 -9.30
CA ASP A 10 -32.89 41.13 -10.38
C ASP A 10 -31.72 40.21 -10.75
N ALA A 11 -30.49 40.72 -10.79
CA ALA A 11 -29.29 39.90 -10.97
C ALA A 11 -29.12 38.86 -9.84
N TRP A 12 -29.45 39.23 -8.60
CA TRP A 12 -29.40 38.31 -7.45
C TRP A 12 -30.50 37.24 -7.50
N VAL A 13 -31.70 37.60 -7.97
CA VAL A 13 -32.83 36.66 -8.15
C VAL A 13 -32.57 35.72 -9.32
N GLU A 14 -31.94 36.20 -10.39
CA GLU A 14 -31.54 35.39 -11.54
C GLU A 14 -30.43 34.40 -11.18
N TRP A 15 -29.42 34.85 -10.42
CA TRP A 15 -28.37 33.97 -9.89
C TRP A 15 -28.96 32.85 -9.00
N ARG A 16 -29.91 33.20 -8.13
CA ARG A 16 -30.58 32.22 -7.25
C ARG A 16 -31.45 31.22 -8.00
N ARG A 17 -32.08 31.63 -9.11
CA ARG A 17 -32.85 30.72 -9.98
C ARG A 17 -31.97 29.78 -10.79
N MET A 18 -30.72 30.18 -11.07
CA MET A 18 -29.72 29.28 -11.66
C MET A 18 -29.16 28.28 -10.65
N ASP A 19 -29.10 28.64 -9.37
CA ASP A 19 -28.68 27.76 -8.26
C ASP A 19 -29.77 26.74 -7.88
N ASP A 20 -31.06 27.08 -8.06
CA ASP A 20 -32.22 26.18 -7.90
C ASP A 20 -32.53 25.33 -9.16
N ALA A 21 -31.65 25.34 -10.17
CA ALA A 21 -31.77 24.39 -11.29
C ALA A 21 -31.60 22.97 -10.72
N PRO A 22 -32.50 22.02 -11.03
CA PRO A 22 -32.40 20.67 -10.49
C PRO A 22 -31.04 20.10 -10.88
N ASP A 23 -30.22 19.89 -9.85
CA ASP A 23 -28.93 19.24 -9.81
C ASP A 23 -28.54 18.70 -11.18
N GLY A 24 -27.88 19.54 -11.98
CA GLY A 24 -27.07 19.02 -13.07
C GLY A 24 -26.14 18.04 -12.39
N GLU A 25 -26.40 16.75 -12.58
CA GLU A 25 -25.63 15.65 -12.01
C GLU A 25 -24.17 15.95 -12.33
N ILE A 26 -23.46 16.56 -11.38
CA ILE A 26 -22.03 16.43 -11.31
C ILE A 26 -21.91 14.93 -11.08
N GLU A 27 -21.64 14.19 -12.15
CA GLU A 27 -21.14 12.83 -12.04
C GLU A 27 -19.92 12.94 -11.13
N ASP A 28 -20.16 12.73 -9.84
CA ASP A 28 -19.17 12.75 -8.79
C ASP A 28 -18.41 11.43 -8.92
N ASP A 29 -17.67 11.30 -10.03
CA ASP A 29 -16.77 10.21 -10.39
C ASP A 29 -15.53 10.20 -9.48
N PHE A 30 -15.61 10.85 -8.32
CA PHE A 30 -14.65 10.75 -7.25
C PHE A 30 -14.86 9.42 -6.53
N ALA A 31 -14.32 8.35 -7.13
CA ALA A 31 -13.96 7.19 -6.34
C ALA A 31 -13.07 7.69 -5.18
N PRO A 32 -13.40 7.39 -3.91
CA PRO A 32 -12.62 7.87 -2.79
C PRO A 32 -11.17 7.39 -2.97
N VAL A 33 -10.26 8.33 -3.20
CA VAL A 33 -8.84 8.01 -3.35
C VAL A 33 -8.37 7.44 -2.03
N ASP A 34 -7.86 6.21 -2.04
CA ASP A 34 -7.24 5.61 -0.88
C ASP A 34 -6.12 6.54 -0.39
N LEU A 35 -6.31 7.09 0.81
CA LEU A 35 -5.42 8.05 1.41
C LEU A 35 -4.00 7.48 1.57
N THR A 36 -3.87 6.17 1.75
CA THR A 36 -2.58 5.47 1.83
C THR A 36 -1.87 5.49 0.48
N VAL A 37 -2.60 5.26 -0.61
CA VAL A 37 -2.08 5.32 -1.97
C VAL A 37 -1.66 6.75 -2.31
N ALA A 38 -2.47 7.74 -1.95
CA ALA A 38 -2.14 9.15 -2.15
C ALA A 38 -0.86 9.55 -1.39
N ILE A 39 -0.75 9.21 -0.10
CA ILE A 39 0.45 9.47 0.71
C ILE A 39 1.68 8.81 0.07
N THR A 40 1.56 7.54 -0.33
CA THR A 40 2.68 6.78 -0.93
C THR A 40 3.15 7.41 -2.25
N GLN A 41 2.22 7.82 -3.11
CA GLN A 41 2.58 8.49 -4.37
C GLN A 41 3.30 9.82 -4.14
N LEU A 42 2.89 10.60 -3.15
CA LEU A 42 3.53 11.88 -2.82
C LEU A 42 4.94 11.66 -2.23
N LEU A 43 5.12 10.63 -1.39
CA LEU A 43 6.45 10.24 -0.90
C LEU A 43 7.38 9.81 -2.04
N VAL A 44 6.88 9.02 -3.00
CA VAL A 44 7.67 8.60 -4.18
C VAL A 44 8.09 9.79 -5.04
N ARG A 45 7.26 10.84 -5.11
CA ARG A 45 7.59 12.11 -5.77
C ARG A 45 8.60 12.98 -5.00
N GLY A 46 8.99 12.56 -3.79
CA GLY A 46 9.95 13.25 -2.95
C GLY A 46 9.35 14.30 -2.02
N GLU A 47 8.03 14.36 -1.86
CA GLU A 47 7.41 15.28 -0.91
C GLU A 47 7.75 14.89 0.54
N THR A 48 8.05 15.88 1.37
CA THR A 48 8.25 15.68 2.79
C THR A 48 6.92 15.36 3.47
N ARG A 49 6.96 14.65 4.60
CA ARG A 49 5.75 14.27 5.32
C ARG A 49 4.92 15.47 5.82
N ASP A 50 5.56 16.63 6.05
CA ASP A 50 4.87 17.89 6.40
C ASP A 50 4.17 18.54 5.19
N GLU A 51 4.76 18.42 4.00
CA GLU A 51 4.11 18.85 2.74
C GLU A 51 2.90 17.98 2.43
N ILE A 52 3.03 16.67 2.60
CA ILE A 52 1.95 15.71 2.41
C ILE A 52 0.79 16.01 3.37
N ALA A 53 1.08 16.23 4.65
CA ALA A 53 0.06 16.57 5.65
C ALA A 53 -0.72 17.84 5.27
N ARG A 54 -0.01 18.89 4.84
CA ARG A 54 -0.63 20.13 4.35
C ARG A 54 -1.47 19.91 3.10
N ARG A 55 -0.95 19.15 2.12
CA ARG A 55 -1.61 18.89 0.85
C ARG A 55 -2.90 18.10 1.00
N LEU A 56 -2.88 17.09 1.87
CA LEU A 56 -4.00 16.20 2.13
C LEU A 56 -4.91 16.70 3.26
N ARG A 57 -4.59 17.85 3.88
CA ARG A 57 -5.35 18.46 4.99
C ARG A 57 -5.58 17.50 6.16
N ILE A 58 -4.57 16.68 6.47
CA ILE A 58 -4.56 15.75 7.61
C ILE A 58 -3.43 16.11 8.56
N SER A 59 -3.43 15.53 9.76
CA SER A 59 -2.34 15.76 10.71
C SER A 59 -1.06 15.08 10.26
N ARG A 60 0.08 15.61 10.73
CA ARG A 60 1.38 14.99 10.50
C ARG A 60 1.48 13.58 11.12
N ALA A 61 0.84 13.38 12.28
CA ALA A 61 0.75 12.10 12.96
C ALA A 61 -0.07 11.08 12.14
N ASP A 62 -1.16 11.52 11.50
CA ASP A 62 -1.96 10.68 10.60
C ASP A 62 -1.17 10.19 9.39
N VAL A 63 -0.27 11.03 8.86
CA VAL A 63 0.67 10.66 7.80
C VAL A 63 1.66 9.62 8.32
N ASP A 64 2.27 9.83 9.49
CA ASP A 64 3.21 8.88 10.08
C ASP A 64 2.57 7.52 10.34
N MET A 65 1.39 7.50 10.94
CA MET A 65 0.64 6.28 11.24
C MET A 65 0.36 5.49 9.96
N ARG A 66 -0.16 6.16 8.92
CA ARG A 66 -0.46 5.48 7.64
C ARG A 66 0.79 4.97 6.93
N ILE A 67 1.91 5.68 7.01
CA ILE A 67 3.19 5.20 6.48
C ILE A 67 3.62 3.94 7.24
N ALA A 68 3.52 3.95 8.58
CA ALA A 68 3.86 2.81 9.40
C ALA A 68 2.98 1.60 9.07
N ASP A 69 1.67 1.79 8.97
CA ASP A 69 0.71 0.74 8.62
C ASP A 69 0.96 0.16 7.22
N ALA A 70 1.17 1.03 6.23
CA ALA A 70 1.48 0.62 4.86
C ALA A 70 2.80 -0.16 4.78
N THR A 71 3.82 0.27 5.55
CA THR A 71 5.11 -0.42 5.61
C THR A 71 4.96 -1.78 6.27
N ALA A 72 4.25 -1.86 7.39
CA ALA A 72 4.01 -3.12 8.09
C ALA A 72 3.23 -4.13 7.22
N LEU A 73 2.23 -3.65 6.47
CA LEU A 73 1.51 -4.47 5.51
C LEU A 73 2.42 -4.97 4.39
N ALA A 74 3.20 -4.09 3.78
CA ALA A 74 4.15 -4.46 2.72
C ALA A 74 5.22 -5.46 3.21
N GLU A 75 5.72 -5.29 4.43
CA GLU A 75 6.65 -6.24 5.06
C GLU A 75 6.00 -7.61 5.30
N ALA A 76 4.73 -7.63 5.75
CA ALA A 76 3.98 -8.86 5.95
C ALA A 76 3.74 -9.59 4.63
N GLU A 77 3.36 -8.88 3.57
CA GLU A 77 3.19 -9.43 2.22
C GLU A 77 4.52 -9.97 1.66
N ALA A 78 5.61 -9.21 1.78
CA ALA A 78 6.93 -9.64 1.35
C ALA A 78 7.39 -10.90 2.09
N LEU A 79 7.06 -11.05 3.39
CA LEU A 79 7.33 -12.27 4.15
C LEU A 79 6.52 -13.47 3.64
N ILE A 80 5.25 -13.27 3.27
CA ILE A 80 4.39 -14.32 2.70
C ILE A 80 4.93 -14.78 1.34
N GLU A 81 5.26 -13.82 0.46
CA GLU A 81 5.85 -14.11 -0.85
C GLU A 81 7.16 -14.87 -0.68
N ARG A 82 8.02 -14.40 0.23
CA ARG A 82 9.30 -15.05 0.50
C ARG A 82 9.12 -16.46 1.03
N GLU A 83 8.16 -16.69 1.92
CA GLU A 83 7.82 -18.02 2.41
C GLU A 83 7.42 -18.96 1.27
N TRP A 84 6.57 -18.48 0.36
CA TRP A 84 6.14 -19.25 -0.80
C TRP A 84 7.33 -19.63 -1.69
N ILE A 85 8.20 -18.68 -2.02
CA ILE A 85 9.42 -18.92 -2.83
C ILE A 85 10.31 -19.98 -2.18
N VAL A 86 10.55 -19.88 -0.88
CA VAL A 86 11.43 -20.80 -0.15
C VAL A 86 10.81 -22.20 -0.08
N ARG A 87 9.50 -22.31 0.12
CA ARG A 87 8.79 -23.61 0.10
C ARG A 87 8.88 -24.27 -1.27
N GLU A 88 8.76 -23.50 -2.35
CA GLU A 88 8.86 -24.05 -3.70
C GLU A 88 10.28 -24.52 -4.00
N LYS A 89 11.30 -23.71 -3.64
CA LYS A 89 12.71 -24.13 -3.70
C LYS A 89 12.97 -25.39 -2.89
N LEU A 90 12.42 -25.51 -1.68
CA LEU A 90 12.59 -26.69 -0.84
C LEU A 90 12.01 -27.95 -1.51
N ARG A 91 10.83 -27.84 -2.14
CA ARG A 91 10.22 -28.95 -2.91
C ARG A 91 11.11 -29.36 -4.08
N ASP A 92 11.64 -28.40 -4.82
CA ASP A 92 12.53 -28.66 -5.95
C ASP A 92 13.84 -29.31 -5.51
N LEU A 93 14.48 -28.80 -4.46
CA LEU A 93 15.70 -29.37 -3.88
C LEU A 93 15.45 -30.79 -3.35
N THR A 94 14.29 -31.04 -2.72
CA THR A 94 13.91 -32.39 -2.25
C THR A 94 13.71 -33.35 -3.43
N ARG A 95 13.12 -32.88 -4.53
CA ARG A 95 12.99 -33.66 -5.76
C ARG A 95 14.36 -34.00 -6.35
N GLN A 96 15.28 -33.03 -6.41
CA GLN A 96 16.66 -33.24 -6.86
C GLN A 96 17.40 -34.23 -5.94
N ALA A 97 17.16 -34.19 -4.63
CA ALA A 97 17.79 -35.09 -3.67
C ALA A 97 17.31 -36.53 -3.79
N SER A 98 16.14 -36.72 -4.40
CA SER A 98 15.58 -38.03 -4.69
C SER A 98 16.13 -38.65 -5.99
N ALA A 99 16.95 -37.91 -6.76
CA ALA A 99 17.60 -38.43 -7.95
C ALA A 99 18.72 -39.41 -7.57
N LEU A 100 18.75 -40.57 -8.23
CA LEU A 100 19.79 -41.57 -8.04
C LEU A 100 21.10 -41.11 -8.70
N ASP A 101 22.23 -41.44 -8.06
CA ASP A 101 23.62 -41.20 -8.51
C ASP A 101 24.10 -39.73 -8.58
N LEU A 102 23.89 -38.96 -7.51
CA LEU A 102 24.58 -37.68 -7.35
C LEU A 102 26.05 -37.89 -6.91
N PRO A 103 27.02 -37.21 -7.56
CA PRO A 103 28.39 -37.14 -7.07
C PRO A 103 28.43 -36.58 -5.63
N THR A 104 29.37 -37.04 -4.79
CA THR A 104 29.45 -36.64 -3.37
C THR A 104 29.43 -35.13 -3.15
N TYR A 105 30.11 -34.36 -4.01
CA TYR A 105 30.10 -32.89 -3.96
C TYR A 105 28.70 -32.29 -4.16
N GLU A 106 27.95 -32.80 -5.14
CA GLU A 106 26.58 -32.36 -5.41
C GLU A 106 25.65 -32.74 -4.26
N THR A 107 25.85 -33.91 -3.64
CA THR A 107 25.12 -34.32 -2.44
C THR A 107 25.35 -33.36 -1.26
N THR A 108 26.61 -32.97 -1.01
CA THR A 108 26.93 -31.99 0.06
C THR A 108 26.35 -30.62 -0.23
N ARG A 109 26.52 -30.11 -1.45
CA ARG A 109 25.94 -28.83 -1.89
C ARG A 109 24.42 -28.84 -1.70
N LEU A 110 23.75 -29.92 -2.11
CA LEU A 110 22.31 -30.06 -2.01
C LEU A 110 21.83 -30.12 -0.56
N SER A 111 22.55 -30.83 0.31
CA SER A 111 22.27 -30.85 1.76
C SER A 111 22.34 -29.45 2.36
N LEU A 112 23.38 -28.67 2.03
CA LEU A 112 23.54 -27.30 2.53
C LEU A 112 22.41 -26.39 2.04
N LEU A 113 21.97 -26.52 0.79
CA LEU A 113 20.85 -25.76 0.24
C LEU A 113 19.52 -26.13 0.91
N LEU A 114 19.30 -27.41 1.21
CA LEU A 114 18.13 -27.87 1.97
C LEU A 114 18.13 -27.31 3.40
N ASP A 115 19.27 -27.32 4.08
CA ASP A 115 19.39 -26.79 5.43
C ASP A 115 19.20 -25.28 5.47
N LEU A 116 19.77 -24.55 4.50
CA LEU A 116 19.54 -23.11 4.35
C LEU A 116 18.05 -22.79 4.16
N ALA A 117 17.35 -23.51 3.28
CA ALA A 117 15.92 -23.32 3.07
C ALA A 117 15.09 -23.58 4.34
N LYS A 118 15.44 -24.61 5.12
CA LYS A 118 14.78 -24.89 6.42
C LYS A 118 15.03 -23.79 7.44
N ILE A 119 16.28 -23.31 7.56
CA ILE A 119 16.64 -22.21 8.46
C ILE A 119 15.84 -20.96 8.09
N GLU A 120 15.76 -20.65 6.80
CA GLU A 120 15.03 -19.49 6.31
C GLU A 120 13.53 -19.55 6.65
N LEU A 121 12.87 -20.71 6.45
CA LEU A 121 11.48 -20.90 6.90
C LEU A 121 11.33 -20.77 8.43
N GLY A 122 12.33 -21.22 9.18
CA GLY A 122 12.40 -21.04 10.63
C GLY A 122 12.46 -19.56 11.03
N LEU A 123 13.30 -18.77 10.35
CA LEU A 123 13.42 -17.32 10.56
C LEU A 123 12.12 -16.60 10.23
N ILE A 124 11.50 -16.87 9.08
CA ILE A 124 10.20 -16.27 8.69
C ILE A 124 9.13 -16.58 9.76
N SER A 125 9.08 -17.82 10.23
CA SER A 125 8.15 -18.23 11.28
C SER A 125 8.42 -17.53 12.61
N TRP A 126 9.68 -17.32 12.97
CA TRP A 126 10.07 -16.57 14.16
C TRP A 126 9.69 -15.09 14.04
N THR A 127 9.94 -14.45 12.89
CA THR A 127 9.58 -13.05 12.64
C THR A 127 8.08 -12.82 12.78
N ARG A 128 7.23 -13.70 12.20
CA ARG A 128 5.77 -13.62 12.38
C ARG A 128 5.33 -13.72 13.84
N ARG A 129 5.89 -14.66 14.60
CA ARG A 129 5.58 -14.80 16.03
C ARG A 129 5.98 -13.54 16.82
N ARG A 130 7.14 -12.96 16.48
CA ARG A 130 7.59 -11.72 17.10
C ARG A 130 6.66 -10.56 16.79
N ALA A 131 6.23 -10.41 15.54
CA ALA A 131 5.28 -9.37 15.12
C ALA A 131 3.91 -9.53 15.81
N ALA A 132 3.41 -10.77 15.97
CA ALA A 132 2.16 -11.03 16.68
C ALA A 132 2.22 -10.81 18.20
N SER A 133 3.43 -10.68 18.77
CA SER A 133 3.64 -10.45 20.21
C SER A 133 3.96 -8.98 20.54
N ALA A 134 4.07 -8.12 19.52
CA ALA A 134 4.35 -6.69 19.63
C ALA A 134 3.05 -5.89 19.54
#